data_AF-A0A1M6XNG3-F1
#
_entry.id   AF-A0A1M6XNG3-F1
#
_cell.length_a   1.000
_cell.length_b   1.000
_cell.length_c   1.000
_cell.angle_alpha   90.00
_cell.angle_beta   90.00
_cell.angle_gamma   90.00
#
_symmetry.space_group_name_H-M   'P 1'
#
loop_
_entity.id
_entity.type
_entity.pdbx_description
1 polymer ?
#
loop_
_entity_poly.entity_id
_entity_poly.type
_entity_poly.pdbx_seq_one_letter_code
_entity_poly.pdbx_strand_id
1 'polypeptide(L)'
;MGAALLLLCGCDETTSATDNTETVVRDSVVVRDSVRIIDSVSVRDSVNVIDVVNVIDSVNVLDSIHVVDSLNIIDSAINVIDSIHIIDSVHVIDSLYIKDSVNVIDSVVTYGPEHYFGECNTLNSGVIKSATINGELRDYICDKNTLFWRLASKFDWNRKYIDDSHVEDFTPVQTVVKNLADTEKLIVILRHAERGSDYSRTGPLNENGIRQAFKLGESLQRDSINRDSVKGDIEVYYGASEFIRAHQTNNNIAKGRGELDTLADTIPALNDDWFIKNDSAYKDVRDKNGGGWKFTAMWAYEGGFADAMYDLEERSSELLEEHVIPAFENSGKQVGFFVSHDLVMMPLVVYASDRKIDLKYHLNSTNHWLNYLGGIAIVFKPDGTRVFYAVKGLDSGTM
;
A
#
# COMPACT_ATOMS: atom_id res chain seq x y z
N MET A 1 59.11 -16.06 -47.28
CA MET A 1 59.09 -16.93 -46.09
C MET A 1 57.63 -17.19 -45.76
N GLY A 2 57.07 -18.39 -45.70
CA GLY A 2 57.47 -19.72 -46.21
C GLY A 2 56.20 -20.59 -46.10
N ALA A 3 55.56 -20.97 -47.21
CA ALA A 3 55.85 -22.18 -48.00
C ALA A 3 55.31 -23.47 -47.33
N ALA A 4 54.53 -24.32 -48.02
CA ALA A 4 53.89 -24.16 -49.33
C ALA A 4 52.66 -25.08 -49.48
N LEU A 5 51.70 -24.66 -50.30
CA LEU A 5 50.67 -25.53 -50.87
C LEU A 5 51.09 -25.89 -52.29
N LEU A 6 51.27 -27.18 -52.60
CA LEU A 6 51.46 -27.64 -53.97
C LEU A 6 51.10 -29.12 -54.13
N LEU A 7 50.36 -29.43 -55.18
CA LEU A 7 50.10 -30.79 -55.64
C LEU A 7 51.38 -31.34 -56.29
N LEU A 8 51.51 -32.67 -56.35
CA LEU A 8 51.46 -33.41 -57.63
C LEU A 8 51.73 -34.91 -57.39
N CYS A 9 50.79 -35.75 -57.80
CA CYS A 9 51.06 -37.10 -58.22
C CYS A 9 50.38 -37.25 -59.58
N GLY A 10 51.14 -37.64 -60.61
CA GLY A 10 50.66 -37.76 -61.98
C GLY A 10 51.22 -39.02 -62.62
N CYS A 11 50.32 -39.77 -63.24
CA CYS A 11 50.46 -40.93 -64.14
C CYS A 11 49.05 -41.57 -64.20
N ASP A 12 48.52 -42.05 -65.33
CA ASP A 12 48.71 -41.67 -66.73
C ASP A 12 47.49 -42.21 -67.54
N GLU A 13 47.46 -42.06 -68.87
CA GLU A 13 46.55 -42.76 -69.82
C GLU A 13 45.02 -42.59 -69.62
N THR A 14 44.33 -41.66 -70.29
CA THR A 14 43.75 -41.73 -71.67
C THR A 14 42.60 -42.75 -71.92
N THR A 15 41.38 -42.24 -72.15
CA THR A 15 40.36 -42.63 -73.19
C THR A 15 39.98 -44.13 -73.41
N SER A 16 38.72 -44.56 -73.61
CA SER A 16 37.67 -43.92 -74.44
C SER A 16 36.25 -44.54 -74.25
N ALA A 17 35.25 -43.65 -74.24
CA ALA A 17 33.83 -43.73 -74.67
C ALA A 17 33.06 -45.05 -75.02
N THR A 18 31.74 -45.05 -74.68
CA THR A 18 30.57 -45.65 -75.40
C THR A 18 30.48 -47.21 -75.48
N ASP A 19 29.35 -47.92 -75.64
CA ASP A 19 27.90 -47.64 -75.85
C ASP A 19 27.07 -48.96 -75.60
N ASN A 20 25.72 -49.10 -75.54
CA ASN A 20 24.52 -48.23 -75.40
C ASN A 20 23.28 -49.14 -75.05
N THR A 21 22.07 -48.56 -74.82
CA THR A 21 20.71 -49.19 -74.96
C THR A 21 20.33 -50.39 -74.05
N GLU A 22 19.07 -50.80 -73.77
CA GLU A 22 17.73 -50.21 -73.98
C GLU A 22 16.68 -50.67 -72.91
N THR A 23 15.44 -50.22 -73.09
CA THR A 23 14.23 -50.14 -72.25
C THR A 23 13.45 -51.45 -71.88
N VAL A 24 12.35 -51.27 -71.09
CA VAL A 24 11.04 -52.03 -71.08
C VAL A 24 10.60 -52.80 -69.79
N VAL A 25 9.96 -52.07 -68.86
CA VAL A 25 8.54 -52.18 -68.36
C VAL A 25 7.93 -53.50 -67.77
N ARG A 26 7.31 -53.34 -66.57
CA ARG A 26 6.10 -53.98 -65.94
C ARG A 26 6.17 -55.08 -64.84
N ASP A 27 5.45 -54.75 -63.75
CA ASP A 27 4.54 -55.52 -62.87
C ASP A 27 4.79 -56.99 -62.47
N SER A 28 4.75 -57.25 -61.16
CA SER A 28 3.63 -58.02 -60.57
C SER A 28 3.57 -57.90 -59.03
N VAL A 29 2.35 -57.96 -58.48
CA VAL A 29 2.09 -58.11 -57.03
C VAL A 29 1.74 -59.57 -56.74
N VAL A 30 2.27 -60.13 -55.65
CA VAL A 30 1.84 -61.43 -55.12
C VAL A 30 1.54 -61.30 -53.63
N VAL A 31 0.27 -61.48 -53.27
CA VAL A 31 -0.21 -61.61 -51.88
C VAL A 31 -0.21 -63.10 -51.50
N ARG A 32 0.08 -63.41 -50.23
CA ARG A 32 -0.35 -64.67 -49.59
C ARG A 32 -0.83 -64.40 -48.17
N ASP A 33 -1.92 -65.09 -47.82
CA ASP A 33 -2.72 -64.83 -46.64
C ASP A 33 -2.18 -65.48 -45.37
N SER A 34 -2.54 -64.90 -44.21
CA SER A 34 -3.18 -65.64 -43.11
C SER A 34 -3.73 -64.67 -42.06
N VAL A 35 -5.02 -64.34 -42.15
CA VAL A 35 -5.74 -63.70 -41.04
C VAL A 35 -6.06 -64.76 -39.99
N ARG A 36 -5.75 -64.50 -38.71
CA ARG A 36 -6.23 -65.31 -37.59
C ARG A 36 -6.84 -64.43 -36.49
N ILE A 37 -8.02 -63.91 -36.77
CA ILE A 37 -8.93 -63.44 -35.71
C ILE A 37 -9.34 -64.66 -34.89
N ILE A 38 -9.27 -64.55 -33.57
CA ILE A 38 -9.86 -65.50 -32.62
C ILE A 38 -11.00 -64.74 -31.94
N ASP A 39 -12.17 -65.37 -31.88
CA ASP A 39 -13.38 -64.72 -31.38
C ASP A 39 -13.36 -64.49 -29.86
N SER A 40 -14.03 -63.40 -29.48
CA SER A 40 -14.60 -63.13 -28.15
C SER A 40 -13.79 -63.54 -26.90
N VAL A 41 -13.08 -62.57 -26.31
CA VAL A 41 -13.13 -62.36 -24.85
C VAL A 41 -13.57 -60.92 -24.60
N SER A 42 -14.80 -60.75 -24.14
CA SER A 42 -15.26 -59.47 -23.61
C SER A 42 -14.96 -59.42 -22.12
N VAL A 43 -13.85 -58.77 -21.77
CA VAL A 43 -13.60 -58.23 -20.43
C VAL A 43 -13.17 -56.78 -20.61
N ARG A 44 -13.52 -55.95 -19.62
CA ARG A 44 -13.51 -54.50 -19.71
C ARG A 44 -12.11 -53.87 -19.60
N ASP A 45 -12.05 -52.65 -20.11
CA ASP A 45 -11.08 -51.59 -19.81
C ASP A 45 -9.67 -51.71 -20.43
N SER A 46 -9.09 -50.55 -20.72
CA SER A 46 -8.14 -50.37 -21.83
C SER A 46 -6.67 -50.36 -21.41
N VAL A 47 -5.82 -51.03 -22.20
CA VAL A 47 -4.36 -50.81 -22.18
C VAL A 47 -3.96 -49.98 -23.39
N ASN A 48 -3.35 -48.83 -23.17
CA ASN A 48 -2.71 -48.02 -24.20
C ASN A 48 -1.23 -47.84 -23.83
N VAL A 49 -0.33 -48.16 -24.76
CA VAL A 49 1.11 -47.91 -24.66
C VAL A 49 1.43 -46.69 -25.51
N ILE A 50 2.29 -45.80 -25.01
CA ILE A 50 2.94 -44.76 -25.81
C ILE A 50 4.44 -44.94 -25.65
N ASP A 51 5.14 -44.90 -26.78
CA ASP A 51 6.57 -45.20 -26.94
C ASP A 51 7.32 -43.89 -27.24
N VAL A 52 8.42 -43.64 -26.51
CA VAL A 52 9.40 -42.60 -26.84
C VAL A 52 10.80 -43.10 -26.46
N VAL A 53 11.59 -43.44 -27.47
CA VAL A 53 13.04 -43.63 -27.34
C VAL A 53 13.73 -42.28 -27.27
N ASN A 54 14.63 -42.08 -26.31
CA ASN A 54 15.65 -41.05 -26.36
C ASN A 54 16.98 -41.59 -25.82
N VAL A 55 18.05 -41.42 -26.59
CA VAL A 55 19.42 -41.82 -26.22
C VAL A 55 20.27 -40.55 -26.12
N ILE A 56 20.96 -40.38 -24.99
CA ILE A 56 21.97 -39.34 -24.80
C ILE A 56 23.20 -39.99 -24.16
N ASP A 57 24.37 -39.80 -24.76
CA ASP A 57 25.65 -40.31 -24.26
C ASP A 57 26.15 -39.52 -23.04
N SER A 58 26.91 -40.20 -22.17
CA SER A 58 27.22 -39.76 -20.81
C SER A 58 28.29 -38.66 -20.72
N VAL A 59 27.94 -37.51 -20.14
CA VAL A 59 28.88 -36.60 -19.44
C VAL A 59 28.25 -36.11 -18.13
N ASN A 60 28.83 -36.47 -16.99
CA ASN A 60 28.35 -36.06 -15.66
C ASN A 60 29.04 -34.79 -15.17
N VAL A 61 28.29 -33.71 -14.99
CA VAL A 61 28.48 -32.71 -13.92
C VAL A 61 27.09 -32.39 -13.36
N LEU A 62 27.00 -32.16 -12.05
CA LEU A 62 25.74 -32.03 -11.32
C LEU A 62 25.08 -30.66 -11.54
N ASP A 63 23.79 -30.67 -11.90
CA ASP A 63 22.74 -29.91 -11.19
C ASP A 63 21.37 -30.52 -11.51
N SER A 64 20.49 -30.60 -10.50
CA SER A 64 19.33 -31.50 -10.54
C SER A 64 18.10 -30.91 -11.24
N ILE A 65 17.88 -31.26 -12.51
CA ILE A 65 16.60 -31.07 -13.20
C ILE A 65 15.59 -32.12 -12.68
N HIS A 66 14.83 -31.78 -11.64
CA HIS A 66 13.68 -32.56 -11.19
C HIS A 66 12.41 -32.12 -11.92
N VAL A 67 12.03 -32.87 -12.95
CA VAL A 67 10.65 -32.88 -13.46
C VAL A 67 9.82 -33.77 -12.53
N VAL A 68 8.69 -33.27 -12.04
CA VAL A 68 7.74 -34.04 -11.21
C VAL A 68 6.34 -33.91 -11.79
N ASP A 69 6.08 -34.70 -12.83
CA ASP A 69 4.73 -34.94 -13.37
C ASP A 69 4.27 -36.33 -12.93
N SER A 70 3.29 -36.41 -12.03
CA SER A 70 2.28 -37.50 -11.92
C SER A 70 1.37 -37.31 -10.71
N LEU A 71 0.06 -37.18 -10.96
CA LEU A 71 -0.98 -37.24 -9.93
C LEU A 71 -1.27 -38.70 -9.55
N ASN A 72 -0.96 -39.10 -8.32
CA ASN A 72 -1.38 -40.39 -7.78
C ASN A 72 -2.84 -40.35 -7.31
N ILE A 73 -3.79 -40.61 -8.23
CA ILE A 73 -5.17 -40.95 -7.85
C ILE A 73 -5.21 -42.43 -7.48
N ILE A 74 -5.34 -42.73 -6.19
CA ILE A 74 -5.75 -44.05 -5.69
C ILE A 74 -7.21 -43.94 -5.28
N ASP A 75 -8.10 -44.46 -6.13
CA ASP A 75 -9.54 -44.49 -5.87
C ASP A 75 -9.89 -45.59 -4.85
N SER A 76 -10.22 -45.18 -3.62
CA SER A 76 -11.09 -45.92 -2.70
C SER A 76 -11.52 -45.07 -1.50
N ALA A 77 -12.82 -45.11 -1.21
CA ALA A 77 -13.52 -44.46 -0.09
C ALA A 77 -13.72 -42.93 -0.20
N ILE A 78 -15.01 -42.56 -0.24
CA ILE A 78 -15.50 -41.18 -0.29
C ILE A 78 -15.23 -40.45 1.02
N ASN A 79 -14.65 -39.25 0.93
CA ASN A 79 -15.00 -38.13 1.80
C ASN A 79 -14.93 -36.85 0.97
N VAL A 80 -16.08 -36.21 0.73
CA VAL A 80 -16.13 -34.89 0.09
C VAL A 80 -15.85 -33.84 1.15
N ILE A 81 -14.70 -33.18 1.04
CA ILE A 81 -14.41 -31.91 1.69
C ILE A 81 -13.88 -31.00 0.59
N ASP A 82 -14.60 -29.92 0.29
CA ASP A 82 -14.09 -28.89 -0.61
C ASP A 82 -12.89 -28.20 0.04
N SER A 83 -11.71 -28.47 -0.49
CA SER A 83 -10.44 -27.90 -0.03
C SER A 83 -9.43 -27.94 -1.15
N ILE A 84 -9.43 -26.88 -1.97
CA ILE A 84 -8.41 -26.66 -3.01
C ILE A 84 -7.11 -26.26 -2.28
N HIS A 85 -6.27 -27.25 -1.95
CA HIS A 85 -4.94 -27.01 -1.42
C HIS A 85 -4.02 -26.44 -2.50
N ILE A 86 -3.95 -25.11 -2.58
CA ILE A 86 -2.84 -24.41 -3.23
C ILE A 86 -1.64 -24.48 -2.27
N ILE A 87 -0.54 -25.10 -2.71
CA ILE A 87 0.70 -25.24 -1.93
C ILE A 87 1.85 -24.55 -2.66
N ASP A 88 2.01 -23.24 -2.44
CA ASP A 88 3.21 -22.51 -2.87
C ASP A 88 4.43 -22.97 -2.05
N SER A 89 5.15 -23.97 -2.60
CA SER A 89 6.21 -24.70 -1.90
C SER A 89 7.57 -24.01 -2.01
N VAL A 90 7.78 -22.89 -1.30
CA VAL A 90 9.11 -22.26 -1.18
C VAL A 90 10.02 -23.12 -0.28
N HIS A 91 10.78 -24.03 -0.87
CA HIS A 91 11.78 -24.84 -0.15
C HIS A 91 13.03 -24.02 0.20
N VAL A 92 13.20 -23.70 1.48
CA VAL A 92 14.48 -23.27 2.05
C VAL A 92 15.14 -24.49 2.71
N ILE A 93 16.13 -25.08 2.03
CA ILE A 93 16.96 -26.15 2.61
C ILE A 93 18.17 -25.50 3.27
N ASP A 94 18.15 -25.35 4.59
CA ASP A 94 19.36 -25.11 5.38
C ASP A 94 19.88 -26.42 5.99
N SER A 95 21.19 -26.59 6.04
CA SER A 95 21.84 -27.91 6.04
C SER A 95 22.25 -28.40 7.43
N LEU A 96 21.31 -28.96 8.20
CA LEU A 96 21.61 -29.54 9.52
C LEU A 96 21.93 -31.05 9.46
N TYR A 97 23.22 -31.38 9.44
CA TYR A 97 23.68 -32.77 9.42
C TYR A 97 23.82 -33.36 10.85
N ILE A 98 22.77 -34.01 11.35
CA ILE A 98 22.83 -34.78 12.60
C ILE A 98 22.67 -36.28 12.28
N LYS A 99 23.58 -37.08 12.83
CA LYS A 99 23.53 -38.53 12.77
C LYS A 99 22.96 -39.09 14.09
N ASP A 100 22.01 -40.00 13.95
CA ASP A 100 21.31 -40.77 14.98
C ASP A 100 20.28 -39.99 15.85
N SER A 101 19.00 -40.38 15.68
CA SER A 101 17.82 -40.16 16.54
C SER A 101 16.78 -39.09 16.14
N VAL A 102 15.53 -39.57 16.02
CA VAL A 102 14.25 -38.84 15.88
C VAL A 102 14.06 -38.01 14.60
N ASN A 103 13.28 -38.55 13.66
CA ASN A 103 12.61 -37.75 12.62
C ASN A 103 11.48 -36.93 13.27
N VAL A 104 11.81 -35.76 13.81
CA VAL A 104 10.81 -34.69 13.96
C VAL A 104 10.66 -34.07 12.58
N ILE A 105 9.72 -34.60 11.78
CA ILE A 105 9.17 -33.84 10.66
C ILE A 105 8.27 -32.79 11.29
N ASP A 106 8.88 -31.65 11.67
CA ASP A 106 8.12 -30.46 12.03
C ASP A 106 7.59 -29.88 10.71
N SER A 107 6.48 -30.44 10.25
CA SER A 107 5.79 -29.97 9.06
C SER A 107 5.21 -28.60 9.39
N VAL A 108 5.98 -27.54 9.09
CA VAL A 108 5.56 -26.15 9.20
C VAL A 108 4.42 -25.92 8.20
N VAL A 109 3.19 -26.21 8.63
CA VAL A 109 1.98 -25.90 7.86
C VAL A 109 1.80 -24.40 7.93
N THR A 110 2.35 -23.69 6.93
CA THR A 110 2.18 -22.26 6.75
C THR A 110 0.75 -21.98 6.30
N TYR A 111 -0.16 -21.87 7.26
CA TYR A 111 -1.57 -21.59 6.98
C TYR A 111 -1.73 -20.21 6.31
N GLY A 112 -2.46 -20.15 5.20
CA GLY A 112 -2.85 -18.90 4.55
C GLY A 112 -3.81 -18.08 5.43
N PRO A 113 -3.95 -16.76 5.17
CA PRO A 113 -4.86 -15.88 5.92
C PRO A 113 -6.32 -16.40 5.96
N GLU A 114 -6.78 -17.12 4.93
CA GLU A 114 -8.09 -17.77 4.86
C GLU A 114 -8.35 -18.71 6.04
N HIS A 115 -7.32 -19.41 6.55
CA HIS A 115 -7.43 -20.29 7.71
C HIS A 115 -7.75 -19.54 9.01
N TYR A 116 -7.18 -18.34 9.17
CA TYR A 116 -7.36 -17.50 10.35
C TYR A 116 -8.62 -16.64 10.28
N PHE A 117 -9.04 -16.28 9.07
CA PHE A 117 -10.05 -15.23 8.86
C PHE A 117 -11.35 -15.70 8.18
N GLY A 118 -11.39 -16.93 7.66
CA GLY A 118 -12.39 -17.39 6.71
C GLY A 118 -12.19 -16.79 5.32
N GLU A 119 -13.04 -17.15 4.36
CA GLU A 119 -12.99 -16.62 3.00
C GLU A 119 -13.15 -15.09 2.96
N CYS A 120 -12.37 -14.43 2.12
CA CYS A 120 -12.59 -13.04 1.74
C CYS A 120 -13.81 -12.98 0.79
N ASN A 121 -14.75 -12.06 1.07
CA ASN A 121 -16.02 -11.96 0.38
C ASN A 121 -16.63 -10.54 0.55
N THR A 122 -17.76 -10.28 -0.10
CA THR A 122 -18.39 -8.94 -0.12
C THR A 122 -18.83 -8.40 1.25
N LEU A 123 -18.96 -9.24 2.29
CA LEU A 123 -19.34 -8.81 3.65
C LEU A 123 -18.15 -8.38 4.52
N ASN A 124 -16.96 -8.92 4.26
CA ASN A 124 -15.71 -8.56 4.96
C ASN A 124 -14.72 -7.79 4.06
N SER A 125 -15.17 -7.40 2.86
CA SER A 125 -14.41 -6.62 1.89
C SER A 125 -14.01 -5.24 2.41
N GLY A 126 -12.74 -4.88 2.22
CA GLY A 126 -12.17 -3.64 2.76
C GLY A 126 -11.96 -3.63 4.28
N VAL A 127 -12.12 -4.76 4.97
CA VAL A 127 -11.79 -4.91 6.40
C VAL A 127 -10.37 -5.42 6.56
N ILE A 128 -9.58 -4.78 7.43
CA ILE A 128 -8.27 -5.26 7.86
C ILE A 128 -8.44 -6.23 9.03
N LYS A 129 -7.66 -7.31 9.05
CA LYS A 129 -7.52 -8.25 10.16
C LYS A 129 -6.04 -8.58 10.39
N SER A 130 -5.65 -8.67 11.65
CA SER A 130 -4.29 -9.02 12.09
C SER A 130 -4.22 -10.49 12.51
N ALA A 131 -3.16 -11.20 12.12
CA ALA A 131 -2.85 -12.54 12.64
C ALA A 131 -1.34 -12.76 12.74
N THR A 132 -0.92 -13.59 13.70
CA THR A 132 0.46 -14.08 13.76
C THR A 132 0.59 -15.29 12.85
N ILE A 133 1.15 -15.09 11.66
CA ILE A 133 1.40 -16.14 10.66
C ILE A 133 2.91 -16.38 10.59
N ASN A 134 3.34 -17.64 10.66
CA ASN A 134 4.75 -18.06 10.68
C ASN A 134 5.61 -17.36 11.77
N GLY A 135 4.98 -16.96 12.88
CA GLY A 135 5.64 -16.26 13.99
C GLY A 135 5.66 -14.73 13.89
N GLU A 136 5.23 -14.16 12.76
CA GLU A 136 5.18 -12.72 12.53
C GLU A 136 3.74 -12.20 12.60
N LEU A 137 3.50 -11.13 13.36
CA LEU A 137 2.22 -10.41 13.32
C LEU A 137 2.12 -9.67 11.98
N ARG A 138 1.09 -9.97 11.20
CA ARG A 138 0.85 -9.40 9.87
C ARG A 138 -0.61 -9.02 9.69
N ASP A 139 -0.83 -7.87 9.06
CA ASP A 139 -2.14 -7.33 8.74
C ASP A 139 -2.54 -7.67 7.30
N TYR A 140 -3.76 -8.14 7.12
CA TYR A 140 -4.33 -8.51 5.83
C TYR A 140 -5.64 -7.77 5.60
N ILE A 141 -5.84 -7.32 4.37
CA ILE A 141 -7.12 -6.76 3.90
C ILE A 141 -7.75 -7.71 2.89
N CYS A 142 -9.06 -7.89 3.01
CA CYS A 142 -9.87 -8.55 2.00
C CYS A 142 -10.10 -7.58 0.84
N ASP A 143 -9.46 -7.83 -0.31
CA ASP A 143 -9.42 -6.86 -1.41
C ASP A 143 -10.80 -6.65 -2.07
N LYS A 144 -11.14 -5.39 -2.34
CA LYS A 144 -12.45 -5.00 -2.92
C LYS A 144 -12.67 -5.49 -4.35
N ASN A 145 -11.61 -5.80 -5.10
CA ASN A 145 -11.68 -6.15 -6.52
C ASN A 145 -11.47 -7.65 -6.75
N THR A 146 -10.53 -8.27 -6.03
CA THR A 146 -10.15 -9.67 -6.25
C THR A 146 -10.86 -10.66 -5.33
N LEU A 147 -11.39 -10.19 -4.19
CA LEU A 147 -11.95 -11.02 -3.12
C LEU A 147 -10.98 -12.10 -2.58
N PHE A 148 -9.68 -11.79 -2.55
CA PHE A 148 -8.67 -12.54 -1.80
C PHE A 148 -8.11 -11.72 -0.64
N TRP A 149 -7.59 -12.38 0.40
CA TRP A 149 -6.79 -11.71 1.42
C TRP A 149 -5.41 -11.39 0.86
N ARG A 150 -5.02 -10.12 0.91
CA ARG A 150 -3.64 -9.67 0.64
C ARG A 150 -3.08 -8.97 1.88
N LEU A 151 -1.77 -8.83 1.96
CA LEU A 151 -1.16 -7.96 2.96
C LEU A 151 -1.71 -6.52 2.81
N ALA A 152 -2.03 -5.90 3.93
CA ALA A 152 -2.40 -4.48 3.98
C ALA A 152 -1.14 -3.61 3.88
N SER A 153 -1.19 -2.52 3.11
CA SER A 153 -0.17 -1.46 3.13
C SER A 153 -0.64 -0.29 4.00
N LYS A 154 0.23 0.71 4.21
CA LYS A 154 -0.15 1.93 4.96
C LYS A 154 -1.39 2.60 4.34
N PHE A 155 -1.58 2.51 3.02
CA PHE A 155 -2.76 2.97 2.28
C PHE A 155 -4.09 2.48 2.89
N ASP A 156 -4.18 1.17 3.16
CA ASP A 156 -5.46 0.50 3.42
C ASP A 156 -6.13 0.96 4.74
N TRP A 157 -5.33 1.32 5.75
CA TRP A 157 -5.75 1.59 7.13
C TRP A 157 -6.84 2.66 7.28
N ASN A 158 -6.73 3.74 6.51
CA ASN A 158 -7.67 4.86 6.57
C ASN A 158 -8.60 4.91 5.36
N ARG A 159 -8.28 4.21 4.26
CA ARG A 159 -8.98 4.36 2.98
C ARG A 159 -10.47 4.10 3.08
N LYS A 160 -10.89 3.02 3.76
CA LYS A 160 -12.30 2.73 4.00
C LYS A 160 -13.01 3.84 4.79
N TYR A 161 -12.37 4.37 5.82
CA TYR A 161 -12.96 5.43 6.65
C TYR A 161 -13.09 6.76 5.90
N ILE A 162 -12.13 7.07 5.02
CA ILE A 162 -12.20 8.24 4.13
C ILE A 162 -13.34 8.06 3.10
N ASP A 163 -13.44 6.88 2.47
CA ASP A 163 -14.54 6.53 1.56
C ASP A 163 -15.90 6.76 2.24
N ASP A 164 -16.09 6.18 3.43
CA ASP A 164 -17.34 6.20 4.21
C ASP A 164 -17.66 7.58 4.83
N SER A 165 -16.69 8.49 4.96
CA SER A 165 -16.89 9.81 5.59
C SER A 165 -17.47 10.88 4.66
N HIS A 166 -17.40 10.67 3.34
CA HIS A 166 -18.03 11.51 2.31
C HIS A 166 -17.75 13.03 2.45
N VAL A 167 -16.50 13.41 2.76
CA VAL A 167 -16.11 14.80 3.07
C VAL A 167 -16.15 15.69 1.82
N GLU A 168 -17.14 16.58 1.74
CA GLU A 168 -17.39 17.45 0.56
C GLU A 168 -17.40 18.97 0.86
N ASP A 169 -17.42 19.40 2.12
CA ASP A 169 -17.25 20.81 2.54
C ASP A 169 -16.52 20.92 3.90
N PHE A 170 -16.01 22.12 4.21
CA PHE A 170 -15.29 22.45 5.46
C PHE A 170 -16.24 22.65 6.64
N THR A 171 -16.24 21.68 7.57
CA THR A 171 -17.00 21.76 8.83
C THR A 171 -16.29 22.71 9.82
N PRO A 172 -16.99 23.63 10.53
CA PRO A 172 -16.35 24.41 11.59
C PRO A 172 -15.81 23.51 12.72
N VAL A 173 -14.58 23.75 13.18
CA VAL A 173 -13.97 22.94 14.28
C VAL A 173 -14.86 22.93 15.53
N GLN A 174 -15.50 24.07 15.84
CA GLN A 174 -16.49 24.18 16.92
C GLN A 174 -17.65 23.18 16.76
N THR A 175 -18.13 22.92 15.53
CA THR A 175 -19.24 21.99 15.27
C THR A 175 -18.83 20.55 15.53
N VAL A 176 -17.59 20.17 15.21
CA VAL A 176 -17.07 18.82 15.52
C VAL A 176 -16.93 18.66 17.04
N VAL A 177 -16.29 19.62 17.72
CA VAL A 177 -16.06 19.57 19.18
C VAL A 177 -17.37 19.63 19.99
N LYS A 178 -18.40 20.35 19.53
CA LYS A 178 -19.70 20.41 20.20
C LYS A 178 -20.51 19.12 20.07
N ASN A 179 -20.35 18.36 18.99
CA ASN A 179 -21.10 17.13 18.72
C ASN A 179 -20.37 15.85 19.19
N LEU A 180 -19.11 15.95 19.62
CA LEU A 180 -18.33 14.82 20.12
C LEU A 180 -18.99 14.18 21.36
N ALA A 181 -19.27 12.88 21.31
CA ALA A 181 -19.81 12.14 22.45
C ALA A 181 -18.72 11.83 23.50
N ASP A 182 -19.12 11.66 24.75
CA ASP A 182 -18.17 11.48 25.87
C ASP A 182 -17.43 10.11 25.83
N THR A 183 -17.83 9.20 24.93
CA THR A 183 -17.13 7.93 24.63
C THR A 183 -16.26 7.99 23.37
N GLU A 184 -16.37 9.04 22.56
CA GLU A 184 -15.58 9.25 21.35
C GLU A 184 -14.31 10.05 21.65
N LYS A 185 -13.26 9.82 20.87
CA LYS A 185 -12.04 10.63 20.86
C LYS A 185 -11.95 11.48 19.59
N LEU A 186 -11.22 12.59 19.64
CA LEU A 186 -11.10 13.53 18.51
C LEU A 186 -9.66 14.00 18.32
N ILE A 187 -9.13 13.83 17.10
CA ILE A 187 -7.91 14.50 16.64
C ILE A 187 -8.33 15.67 15.74
N VAL A 188 -7.75 16.85 15.93
CA VAL A 188 -7.87 18.01 15.04
C VAL A 188 -6.47 18.43 14.62
N ILE A 189 -6.19 18.45 13.32
CA ILE A 189 -4.88 18.82 12.76
C ILE A 189 -5.08 20.07 11.90
N LEU A 190 -4.39 21.16 12.22
CA LEU A 190 -4.60 22.47 11.61
C LEU A 190 -3.32 23.05 10.99
N ARG A 191 -3.48 23.82 9.92
CA ARG A 191 -2.49 24.81 9.48
C ARG A 191 -2.37 25.89 10.56
N HIS A 192 -1.15 26.29 10.89
CA HIS A 192 -0.90 27.36 11.87
C HIS A 192 -1.69 28.65 11.57
N ALA A 193 -1.91 29.48 12.59
CA ALA A 193 -2.54 30.78 12.40
C ALA A 193 -1.64 31.76 11.63
N GLU A 194 -2.16 32.93 11.24
CA GLU A 194 -1.43 33.89 10.39
C GLU A 194 -0.08 34.35 10.98
N ARG A 195 0.96 34.37 10.13
CA ARG A 195 2.32 34.76 10.49
C ARG A 195 2.82 35.99 9.74
N GLY A 196 3.94 36.54 10.19
CA GLY A 196 4.71 37.53 9.44
C GLY A 196 5.47 36.93 8.25
N SER A 197 6.27 37.77 7.60
CA SER A 197 7.15 37.43 6.48
C SER A 197 8.40 36.61 6.86
N ASP A 198 8.53 36.15 8.12
CA ASP A 198 9.53 35.17 8.51
C ASP A 198 8.99 33.75 8.25
N TYR A 199 9.74 32.97 7.46
CA TYR A 199 9.42 31.60 7.07
C TYR A 199 10.16 30.56 7.92
N SER A 200 11.18 30.98 8.68
CA SER A 200 12.09 30.12 9.46
C SER A 200 11.39 29.32 10.56
N ARG A 201 12.11 28.34 11.16
CA ARG A 201 11.68 27.62 12.38
C ARG A 201 11.38 28.59 13.54
N THR A 202 12.08 29.72 13.61
CA THR A 202 11.86 30.76 14.63
C THR A 202 10.76 31.77 14.29
N GLY A 203 10.23 31.76 13.07
CA GLY A 203 9.23 32.73 12.62
C GLY A 203 7.92 32.65 13.40
N PRO A 204 7.50 33.73 14.10
CA PRO A 204 6.32 33.73 14.96
C PRO A 204 5.02 34.04 14.21
N LEU A 205 3.90 33.85 14.89
CA LEU A 205 2.60 34.43 14.52
C LEU A 205 2.68 35.96 14.48
N ASN A 206 1.84 36.58 13.64
CA ASN A 206 1.58 38.02 13.75
C ASN A 206 0.40 38.27 14.71
N GLU A 207 0.08 39.54 15.00
CA GLU A 207 -1.03 39.86 15.90
C GLU A 207 -2.38 39.29 15.44
N ASN A 208 -2.58 39.15 14.12
CA ASN A 208 -3.82 38.60 13.57
C ASN A 208 -3.89 37.09 13.79
N GLY A 209 -2.79 36.35 13.60
CA GLY A 209 -2.71 34.93 13.92
C GLY A 209 -2.93 34.65 15.41
N ILE A 210 -2.39 35.49 16.29
CA ILE A 210 -2.66 35.43 17.74
C ILE A 210 -4.17 35.57 18.00
N ARG A 211 -4.84 36.56 17.39
CA ARG A 211 -6.30 36.76 17.52
C ARG A 211 -7.13 35.63 16.90
N GLN A 212 -6.70 35.08 15.75
CA GLN A 212 -7.35 33.95 15.08
C GLN A 212 -7.34 32.71 15.98
N ALA A 213 -6.16 32.31 16.47
CA ALA A 213 -5.99 31.16 17.34
C ALA A 213 -6.75 31.33 18.67
N PHE A 214 -6.70 32.52 19.28
CA PHE A 214 -7.45 32.82 20.50
C PHE A 214 -8.97 32.72 20.30
N LYS A 215 -9.52 33.31 19.24
CA LYS A 215 -10.95 33.23 18.93
C LYS A 215 -11.43 31.81 18.61
N LEU A 216 -10.60 31.01 17.93
CA LEU A 216 -10.87 29.59 17.78
C LEU A 216 -11.00 28.95 19.17
N GLY A 217 -10.03 29.17 20.06
CA GLY A 217 -10.08 28.71 21.45
C GLY A 217 -11.35 29.13 22.20
N GLU A 218 -11.73 30.41 22.14
CA GLU A 218 -12.97 30.92 22.76
C GLU A 218 -14.21 30.17 22.26
N SER A 219 -14.26 29.85 20.97
CA SER A 219 -15.38 29.10 20.38
C SER A 219 -15.51 27.68 20.92
N LEU A 220 -14.44 27.07 21.45
CA LEU A 220 -14.42 25.69 21.93
C LEU A 220 -14.85 25.53 23.40
N GLN A 221 -15.21 26.62 24.09
CA GLN A 221 -15.85 26.54 25.40
C GLN A 221 -17.27 25.93 25.26
N ARG A 222 -17.59 24.87 26.03
CA ARG A 222 -18.95 24.27 26.07
C ARG A 222 -19.94 25.26 26.70
N ASP A 223 -21.22 25.13 26.34
CA ASP A 223 -22.24 26.17 26.55
C ASP A 223 -22.64 26.35 28.04
N SER A 224 -22.95 27.59 28.43
CA SER A 224 -22.89 28.05 29.84
C SER A 224 -24.23 28.07 30.59
N ILE A 225 -25.21 27.31 30.10
CA ILE A 225 -26.61 27.36 30.58
C ILE A 225 -26.81 26.53 31.86
N ASN A 226 -26.12 25.40 32.03
CA ASN A 226 -26.03 24.69 33.32
C ASN A 226 -24.77 25.14 34.07
N ARG A 227 -24.89 25.39 35.38
CA ARG A 227 -23.83 26.00 36.21
C ARG A 227 -23.23 25.09 37.27
N ASP A 228 -23.65 23.84 37.34
CA ASP A 228 -23.19 22.85 38.31
C ASP A 228 -22.20 21.87 37.64
N SER A 229 -20.99 22.39 37.37
CA SER A 229 -20.04 21.96 36.32
C SER A 229 -20.54 22.30 34.89
N VAL A 230 -19.69 22.67 33.92
CA VAL A 230 -18.26 22.40 33.70
C VAL A 230 -17.41 23.67 33.62
N LYS A 231 -16.15 23.62 34.07
CA LYS A 231 -15.15 24.68 33.81
C LYS A 231 -13.80 24.09 33.38
N GLY A 232 -13.80 23.37 32.25
CA GLY A 232 -12.60 22.84 31.61
C GLY A 232 -12.42 21.32 31.66
N ASP A 233 -13.50 20.53 31.58
CA ASP A 233 -13.46 19.08 31.77
C ASP A 233 -13.00 18.28 30.53
N ILE A 234 -13.04 18.87 29.32
CA ILE A 234 -12.39 18.26 28.13
C ILE A 234 -10.91 18.60 28.19
N GLU A 235 -10.10 17.71 28.77
CA GLU A 235 -8.65 17.78 28.69
C GLU A 235 -8.17 17.66 27.23
N VAL A 236 -7.31 18.59 26.81
CA VAL A 236 -6.73 18.61 25.46
C VAL A 236 -5.25 18.28 25.50
N TYR A 237 -4.83 17.40 24.59
CA TYR A 237 -3.43 17.21 24.22
C TYR A 237 -3.04 18.20 23.10
N TYR A 238 -1.83 18.76 23.14
CA TYR A 238 -1.35 19.68 22.12
C TYR A 238 -0.04 19.16 21.51
N GLY A 239 -0.02 18.94 20.20
CA GLY A 239 1.18 18.58 19.43
C GLY A 239 1.50 19.61 18.34
N ALA A 240 2.78 19.80 18.02
CA ALA A 240 3.20 20.80 17.03
C ALA A 240 4.47 20.38 16.28
N SER A 241 4.63 20.87 15.05
CA SER A 241 5.92 20.89 14.34
C SER A 241 7.01 21.63 15.14
N GLU A 242 8.28 21.51 14.75
CA GLU A 242 9.42 22.25 15.35
C GLU A 242 9.38 23.79 15.22
N PHE A 243 8.36 24.35 14.56
CA PHE A 243 8.27 25.78 14.25
C PHE A 243 7.53 26.55 15.37
N ILE A 244 8.10 27.68 15.82
CA ILE A 244 7.56 28.49 16.92
C ILE A 244 6.09 28.91 16.68
N ARG A 245 5.72 29.29 15.45
CA ARG A 245 4.33 29.61 15.07
C ARG A 245 3.31 28.48 15.33
N ALA A 246 3.73 27.21 15.28
CA ALA A 246 2.85 26.08 15.54
C ALA A 246 2.56 25.94 17.05
N HIS A 247 3.60 25.93 17.88
CA HIS A 247 3.44 25.98 19.34
C HIS A 247 2.67 27.23 19.80
N GLN A 248 2.92 28.40 19.19
CA GLN A 248 2.16 29.63 19.45
C GLN A 248 0.69 29.54 19.02
N THR A 249 0.36 28.79 17.97
CA THR A 249 -1.04 28.57 17.57
C THR A 249 -1.77 27.76 18.64
N ASN A 250 -1.20 26.63 19.07
CA ASN A 250 -1.76 25.82 20.16
C ASN A 250 -1.89 26.60 21.47
N ASN A 251 -0.85 27.33 21.90
CA ASN A 251 -0.90 28.10 23.14
C ASN A 251 -1.98 29.20 23.12
N ASN A 252 -2.24 29.83 21.97
CA ASN A 252 -3.34 30.79 21.86
C ASN A 252 -4.72 30.13 21.81
N ILE A 253 -4.87 28.94 21.21
CA ILE A 253 -6.11 28.13 21.30
C ILE A 253 -6.38 27.74 22.75
N ALA A 254 -5.37 27.28 23.50
CA ALA A 254 -5.47 26.95 24.91
C ALA A 254 -5.91 28.16 25.76
N LYS A 255 -5.28 29.32 25.56
CA LYS A 255 -5.68 30.57 26.23
C LYS A 255 -7.11 31.00 25.90
N GLY A 256 -7.54 30.83 24.65
CA GLY A 256 -8.93 31.08 24.25
C GLY A 256 -9.92 30.13 24.95
N ARG A 257 -9.53 28.87 25.17
CA ARG A 257 -10.30 27.90 25.98
C ARG A 257 -10.30 28.21 27.49
N GLY A 258 -9.48 29.15 27.95
CA GLY A 258 -9.33 29.51 29.36
C GLY A 258 -8.26 28.69 30.12
N GLU A 259 -7.41 27.98 29.39
CA GLU A 259 -6.26 27.23 29.94
C GLU A 259 -5.06 28.15 30.19
N LEU A 260 -4.07 27.67 30.96
CA LEU A 260 -2.82 28.38 31.21
C LEU A 260 -1.89 28.35 29.99
N ASP A 261 -0.79 29.11 30.05
CA ASP A 261 0.31 29.02 29.08
C ASP A 261 0.77 27.55 28.94
N THR A 262 0.57 26.98 27.76
CA THR A 262 0.91 25.59 27.44
C THR A 262 1.98 25.52 26.35
N LEU A 263 2.88 24.55 26.48
CA LEU A 263 3.83 24.18 25.45
C LEU A 263 3.37 22.86 24.84
N ALA A 264 2.96 22.90 23.57
CA ALA A 264 2.67 21.69 22.81
C ALA A 264 3.93 20.82 22.65
N ASP A 265 3.76 19.50 22.63
CA ASP A 265 4.85 18.56 22.34
C ASP A 265 5.38 18.75 20.91
N THR A 266 6.69 18.64 20.71
CA THR A 266 7.31 18.74 19.38
C THR A 266 7.29 17.39 18.67
N ILE A 267 6.62 17.34 17.52
CA ILE A 267 6.51 16.17 16.63
C ILE A 267 7.14 16.56 15.28
N PRO A 268 8.40 16.14 14.99
CA PRO A 268 9.09 16.55 13.76
C PRO A 268 8.38 16.16 12.46
N ALA A 269 7.58 15.09 12.47
CA ALA A 269 6.77 14.68 11.32
C ALA A 269 5.69 15.70 10.90
N LEU A 270 5.36 16.67 11.76
CA LEU A 270 4.47 17.79 11.42
C LEU A 270 5.20 18.97 10.76
N ASN A 271 6.49 18.85 10.43
CA ASN A 271 7.22 19.88 9.68
C ASN A 271 6.74 19.98 8.22
N ASP A 272 6.93 21.17 7.63
CA ASP A 272 6.52 21.52 6.26
C ASP A 272 7.22 20.70 5.14
N ASP A 273 8.15 19.81 5.50
CA ASP A 273 8.94 18.96 4.60
C ASP A 273 8.47 17.48 4.55
N TRP A 274 7.47 17.06 5.34
CA TRP A 274 7.08 15.65 5.51
C TRP A 274 6.86 14.83 4.22
N PHE A 275 6.25 15.44 3.19
CA PHE A 275 5.96 14.79 1.89
C PHE A 275 7.11 14.89 0.87
N ILE A 276 8.17 15.67 1.17
CA ILE A 276 9.34 15.80 0.32
C ILE A 276 10.24 14.58 0.54
N LYS A 277 10.56 13.89 -0.55
CA LYS A 277 11.42 12.70 -0.58
C LYS A 277 12.86 13.05 -0.97
N ASN A 278 13.06 14.14 -1.70
CA ASN A 278 14.36 14.63 -2.14
C ASN A 278 14.32 16.14 -2.40
N ASP A 279 14.94 16.95 -1.54
CA ASP A 279 14.94 18.42 -1.63
C ASP A 279 15.40 18.98 -2.97
N SER A 280 16.39 18.33 -3.60
CA SER A 280 17.00 18.79 -4.84
C SER A 280 16.05 18.56 -6.02
N ALA A 281 15.47 17.36 -6.10
CA ALA A 281 14.45 17.03 -7.09
C ALA A 281 13.17 17.84 -6.88
N TYR A 282 12.70 17.98 -5.62
CA TYR A 282 11.56 18.83 -5.25
C TYR A 282 11.77 20.28 -5.69
N LYS A 283 12.94 20.88 -5.42
CA LYS A 283 13.23 22.25 -5.85
C LYS A 283 13.11 22.41 -7.36
N ASP A 284 13.70 21.49 -8.13
CA ASP A 284 13.66 21.53 -9.59
C ASP A 284 12.23 21.42 -10.15
N VAL A 285 11.44 20.44 -9.68
CA VAL A 285 10.06 20.27 -10.17
C VAL A 285 9.12 21.38 -9.69
N ARG A 286 9.31 21.88 -8.46
CA ARG A 286 8.54 23.00 -7.90
C ARG A 286 8.78 24.28 -8.70
N ASP A 287 10.04 24.63 -8.95
CA ASP A 287 10.38 25.89 -9.62
C ASP A 287 9.97 25.86 -11.11
N LYS A 288 9.96 24.67 -11.74
CA LYS A 288 9.39 24.46 -13.09
C LYS A 288 7.86 24.56 -13.14
N ASN A 289 7.15 24.15 -12.09
CA ASN A 289 5.68 24.09 -12.07
C ASN A 289 5.01 25.28 -11.34
N GLY A 290 5.70 26.42 -11.26
CA GLY A 290 5.11 27.68 -10.79
C GLY A 290 5.18 27.93 -9.28
N GLY A 291 6.11 27.29 -8.57
CA GLY A 291 6.36 27.52 -7.15
C GLY A 291 5.52 26.64 -6.21
N GLY A 292 5.79 26.75 -4.91
CA GLY A 292 5.31 25.84 -3.85
C GLY A 292 3.82 25.50 -3.94
N TRP A 293 2.94 26.48 -3.67
CA TRP A 293 1.48 26.25 -3.67
C TRP A 293 0.97 25.66 -5.00
N LYS A 294 1.50 26.12 -6.15
CA LYS A 294 1.05 25.62 -7.46
C LYS A 294 1.47 24.16 -7.67
N PHE A 295 2.74 23.85 -7.45
CA PHE A 295 3.27 22.49 -7.58
C PHE A 295 2.61 21.52 -6.60
N THR A 296 2.51 21.88 -5.32
CA THR A 296 1.97 20.99 -4.29
C THR A 296 0.47 20.73 -4.48
N ALA A 297 -0.30 21.72 -4.95
CA ALA A 297 -1.68 21.48 -5.37
C ALA A 297 -1.77 20.57 -6.60
N MET A 298 -0.86 20.70 -7.58
CA MET A 298 -0.87 19.83 -8.75
C MET A 298 -0.56 18.37 -8.35
N TRP A 299 0.54 18.14 -7.64
CA TRP A 299 0.94 16.80 -7.16
C TRP A 299 -0.12 16.14 -6.25
N ALA A 300 -0.77 16.88 -5.35
CA ALA A 300 -1.76 16.28 -4.45
C ALA A 300 -3.02 15.74 -5.18
N TYR A 301 -3.43 16.37 -6.28
CA TYR A 301 -4.59 15.92 -7.08
C TYR A 301 -4.21 14.97 -8.21
N GLU A 302 -3.11 15.23 -8.92
CA GLU A 302 -2.70 14.51 -10.14
C GLU A 302 -1.64 13.41 -9.89
N GLY A 303 -0.97 13.43 -8.74
CA GLY A 303 0.09 12.48 -8.36
C GLY A 303 1.43 12.75 -9.05
N GLY A 304 2.17 11.66 -9.33
CA GLY A 304 3.45 11.70 -10.03
C GLY A 304 4.64 12.18 -9.17
N PHE A 305 5.72 12.60 -9.84
CA PHE A 305 6.94 13.16 -9.21
C PHE A 305 7.62 12.27 -8.15
N ALA A 306 7.56 10.95 -8.30
CA ALA A 306 8.03 9.95 -7.31
C ALA A 306 9.54 9.99 -6.97
N ASP A 307 10.36 10.73 -7.73
CA ASP A 307 11.78 11.00 -7.40
C ASP A 307 11.94 12.16 -6.40
N ALA A 308 10.94 13.03 -6.30
CA ALA A 308 10.93 14.28 -5.53
C ALA A 308 9.99 14.23 -4.32
N MET A 309 8.84 13.57 -4.48
CA MET A 309 7.78 13.43 -3.48
C MET A 309 7.57 11.97 -3.10
N TYR A 310 7.00 11.74 -1.92
CA TYR A 310 6.38 10.45 -1.59
C TYR A 310 5.02 10.31 -2.31
N ASP A 311 4.39 9.13 -2.20
CA ASP A 311 2.97 8.99 -2.55
C ASP A 311 2.11 9.76 -1.52
N LEU A 312 0.99 10.34 -1.95
CA LEU A 312 0.13 11.11 -1.05
C LEU A 312 -0.58 10.22 -0.03
N GLU A 313 -1.17 9.11 -0.46
CA GLU A 313 -2.06 8.30 0.37
C GLU A 313 -1.27 7.50 1.41
N GLU A 314 -0.18 6.84 1.00
CA GLU A 314 0.69 6.09 1.91
C GLU A 314 1.36 7.00 2.94
N ARG A 315 1.89 8.16 2.51
CA ARG A 315 2.61 9.10 3.38
C ARG A 315 1.69 9.92 4.28
N SER A 316 0.42 10.10 3.89
CA SER A 316 -0.60 10.68 4.78
C SER A 316 -1.03 9.68 5.85
N SER A 317 -1.24 8.41 5.47
CA SER A 317 -1.58 7.37 6.43
C SER A 317 -0.44 7.11 7.42
N GLU A 318 0.81 7.09 6.95
CA GLU A 318 2.02 7.00 7.79
C GLU A 318 2.10 8.13 8.84
N LEU A 319 1.79 9.37 8.45
CA LEU A 319 1.75 10.51 9.39
C LEU A 319 0.73 10.29 10.51
N LEU A 320 -0.41 9.70 10.18
CA LEU A 320 -1.49 9.44 11.13
C LEU A 320 -1.14 8.24 12.03
N GLU A 321 -0.89 7.05 11.46
CA GLU A 321 -0.71 5.82 12.23
C GLU A 321 0.59 5.78 13.04
N GLU A 322 1.70 6.37 12.56
CA GLU A 322 3.01 6.19 13.19
C GLU A 322 3.46 7.40 14.02
N HIS A 323 2.78 8.55 13.88
CA HIS A 323 3.18 9.80 14.56
C HIS A 323 2.04 10.51 15.29
N VAL A 324 0.94 10.86 14.62
CA VAL A 324 -0.12 11.68 15.23
C VAL A 324 -1.02 10.87 16.17
N ILE A 325 -1.48 9.69 15.74
CA ILE A 325 -2.32 8.82 16.57
C ILE A 325 -1.54 8.29 17.79
N PRO A 326 -0.30 7.75 17.67
CA PRO A 326 0.44 7.28 18.84
C PRO A 326 0.76 8.40 19.84
N ALA A 327 1.09 9.61 19.39
CA ALA A 327 1.29 10.76 20.29
C ALA A 327 -0.01 11.11 21.04
N PHE A 328 -1.14 11.13 20.33
CA PHE A 328 -2.45 11.35 20.93
C PHE A 328 -2.84 10.25 21.92
N GLU A 329 -2.66 8.97 21.60
CA GLU A 329 -3.04 7.87 22.48
C GLU A 329 -2.19 7.81 23.75
N ASN A 330 -0.88 8.03 23.63
CA ASN A 330 0.03 8.12 24.78
C ASN A 330 -0.29 9.29 25.73
N SER A 331 -0.98 10.34 25.25
CA SER A 331 -1.42 11.46 26.08
C SER A 331 -2.57 11.10 27.05
N GLY A 332 -3.31 10.02 26.75
CA GLY A 332 -4.52 9.61 27.48
C GLY A 332 -5.72 10.55 27.36
N LYS A 333 -5.65 11.62 26.55
CA LYS A 333 -6.69 12.66 26.46
C LYS A 333 -7.84 12.28 25.53
N GLN A 334 -8.98 12.96 25.67
CA GLN A 334 -10.13 12.79 24.77
C GLN A 334 -9.95 13.54 23.45
N VAL A 335 -9.29 14.71 23.48
CA VAL A 335 -9.13 15.57 22.31
C VAL A 335 -7.66 15.96 22.11
N GLY A 336 -7.17 15.87 20.88
CA GLY A 336 -5.81 16.27 20.51
C GLY A 336 -5.81 17.37 19.45
N PHE A 337 -5.16 18.50 19.73
CA PHE A 337 -4.94 19.60 18.78
C PHE A 337 -3.51 19.59 18.26
N PHE A 338 -3.36 19.42 16.95
CA PHE A 338 -2.09 19.33 16.26
C PHE A 338 -1.91 20.48 15.28
N VAL A 339 -0.71 21.09 15.23
CA VAL A 339 -0.44 22.21 14.32
C VAL A 339 0.77 21.97 13.42
N SER A 340 0.55 22.17 12.13
CA SER A 340 1.51 22.01 11.03
C SER A 340 1.37 23.18 10.02
N HIS A 341 1.80 22.98 8.78
CA HIS A 341 2.09 24.01 7.78
C HIS A 341 1.42 23.74 6.43
N ASP A 342 1.52 24.72 5.53
CA ASP A 342 1.01 24.71 4.16
C ASP A 342 1.19 23.39 3.40
N LEU A 343 2.40 22.84 3.35
CA LEU A 343 2.74 21.70 2.49
C LEU A 343 2.39 20.34 3.10
N VAL A 344 2.04 20.29 4.40
CA VAL A 344 1.45 19.11 5.03
C VAL A 344 -0.07 19.20 4.97
N MET A 345 -0.62 20.34 5.38
CA MET A 345 -2.05 20.46 5.67
C MET A 345 -2.91 20.57 4.42
N MET A 346 -2.43 21.22 3.35
CA MET A 346 -3.18 21.25 2.10
C MET A 346 -3.30 19.82 1.51
N PRO A 347 -2.21 19.05 1.31
CA PRO A 347 -2.33 17.67 0.85
C PRO A 347 -3.10 16.74 1.80
N LEU A 348 -2.98 16.92 3.11
CA LEU A 348 -3.71 16.10 4.09
C LEU A 348 -5.23 16.34 4.03
N VAL A 349 -5.69 17.54 3.67
CA VAL A 349 -7.12 17.81 3.37
C VAL A 349 -7.54 17.18 2.04
N VAL A 350 -6.67 17.19 1.02
CA VAL A 350 -6.93 16.51 -0.27
C VAL A 350 -7.09 15.00 -0.06
N TYR A 351 -6.23 14.40 0.75
CA TYR A 351 -6.30 13.00 1.18
C TYR A 351 -7.59 12.68 1.96
N ALA A 352 -7.83 13.38 3.08
CA ALA A 352 -8.99 13.16 3.95
C ALA A 352 -10.35 13.47 3.32
N SER A 353 -10.36 14.07 2.12
CA SER A 353 -11.57 14.34 1.33
C SER A 353 -11.64 13.61 0.01
N ASP A 354 -10.74 12.66 -0.26
CA ASP A 354 -10.69 11.93 -1.54
C ASP A 354 -10.69 12.87 -2.77
N ARG A 355 -9.93 13.97 -2.69
CA ARG A 355 -9.85 15.04 -3.71
C ARG A 355 -11.18 15.76 -4.00
N LYS A 356 -12.21 15.61 -3.14
CA LYS A 356 -13.53 16.25 -3.33
C LYS A 356 -13.57 17.72 -2.91
N ILE A 357 -12.92 18.10 -1.81
CA ILE A 357 -12.71 19.52 -1.47
C ILE A 357 -11.90 20.18 -2.59
N ASP A 358 -12.17 21.45 -2.94
CA ASP A 358 -11.59 22.09 -4.12
C ASP A 358 -10.40 23.04 -3.84
N LEU A 359 -9.25 22.45 -3.50
CA LEU A 359 -7.96 23.13 -3.30
C LEU A 359 -7.09 23.11 -4.58
N LYS A 360 -7.71 23.12 -5.76
CA LYS A 360 -7.04 23.01 -7.07
C LYS A 360 -6.38 24.32 -7.52
N TYR A 361 -5.54 24.88 -6.65
CA TYR A 361 -4.78 26.13 -6.87
C TYR A 361 -3.89 26.09 -8.14
N HIS A 362 -3.59 24.90 -8.65
CA HIS A 362 -2.89 24.70 -9.92
C HIS A 362 -3.72 25.08 -11.16
N LEU A 363 -5.06 24.98 -11.08
CA LEU A 363 -6.01 25.39 -12.12
C LEU A 363 -6.49 26.84 -11.93
N ASN A 364 -6.82 27.23 -10.70
CA ASN A 364 -7.30 28.57 -10.37
C ASN A 364 -6.64 29.10 -9.08
N SER A 365 -5.85 30.17 -9.19
CA SER A 365 -5.01 30.69 -8.10
C SER A 365 -5.71 31.74 -7.21
N THR A 366 -7.00 31.59 -6.93
CA THR A 366 -7.78 32.56 -6.13
C THR A 366 -8.87 31.85 -5.34
N ASN A 367 -8.88 31.98 -4.01
CA ASN A 367 -9.83 31.32 -3.09
C ASN A 367 -9.79 29.77 -3.11
N HIS A 368 -8.66 29.18 -3.55
CA HIS A 368 -8.43 27.73 -3.63
C HIS A 368 -7.17 27.25 -2.88
N TRP A 369 -6.56 28.08 -2.02
CA TRP A 369 -5.55 27.60 -1.07
C TRP A 369 -6.17 27.34 0.31
N LEU A 370 -5.61 26.42 1.09
CA LEU A 370 -6.11 26.13 2.45
C LEU A 370 -5.88 27.34 3.37
N ASN A 371 -6.93 27.85 4.01
CA ASN A 371 -6.85 29.01 4.89
C ASN A 371 -6.06 28.71 6.19
N TYR A 372 -5.62 29.74 6.91
CA TYR A 372 -5.06 29.60 8.26
C TYR A 372 -6.12 28.98 9.19
N LEU A 373 -5.70 28.09 10.10
CA LEU A 373 -6.62 27.24 10.89
C LEU A 373 -7.59 26.38 10.05
N GLY A 374 -7.33 26.19 8.76
CA GLY A 374 -7.90 25.11 7.96
C GLY A 374 -7.11 23.82 8.16
N GLY A 375 -7.75 22.65 8.02
CA GLY A 375 -7.10 21.36 8.19
C GLY A 375 -8.07 20.20 8.21
N ILE A 376 -7.75 19.14 8.95
CA ILE A 376 -8.60 17.95 9.10
C ILE A 376 -9.01 17.71 10.56
N ALA A 377 -10.08 16.95 10.76
CA ALA A 377 -10.39 16.31 12.02
C ALA A 377 -10.75 14.84 11.82
N ILE A 378 -10.50 14.02 12.84
CA ILE A 378 -10.79 12.59 12.87
C ILE A 378 -11.48 12.26 14.20
N VAL A 379 -12.74 11.83 14.15
CA VAL A 379 -13.46 11.28 15.30
C VAL A 379 -13.26 9.76 15.33
N PHE A 380 -12.84 9.23 16.47
CA PHE A 380 -12.63 7.81 16.72
C PHE A 380 -13.74 7.28 17.62
N LYS A 381 -14.45 6.26 17.16
CA LYS A 381 -15.58 5.64 17.87
C LYS A 381 -15.12 4.43 18.70
N PRO A 382 -15.88 4.04 19.75
CA PRO A 382 -15.58 2.87 20.57
C PRO A 382 -15.52 1.53 19.82
N ASP A 383 -16.10 1.44 18.62
CA ASP A 383 -16.07 0.25 17.76
C ASP A 383 -14.86 0.21 16.80
N GLY A 384 -13.96 1.19 16.89
CA GLY A 384 -12.80 1.36 16.00
C GLY A 384 -13.07 2.17 14.74
N THR A 385 -14.33 2.52 14.45
CA THR A 385 -14.69 3.34 13.28
C THR A 385 -14.09 4.74 13.39
N ARG A 386 -13.50 5.21 12.30
CA ARG A 386 -12.98 6.58 12.17
C ARG A 386 -13.90 7.39 11.26
N VAL A 387 -14.13 8.67 11.59
CA VAL A 387 -14.89 9.61 10.76
C VAL A 387 -14.03 10.84 10.49
N PHE A 388 -13.72 11.07 9.22
CA PHE A 388 -12.89 12.17 8.76
C PHE A 388 -13.72 13.41 8.45
N TYR A 389 -13.11 14.59 8.61
CA TYR A 389 -13.67 15.88 8.25
C TYR A 389 -12.57 16.77 7.67
N ALA A 390 -12.87 17.53 6.62
CA ALA A 390 -12.17 18.78 6.35
C ALA A 390 -12.74 19.84 7.30
N VAL A 391 -11.89 20.61 7.97
CA VAL A 391 -12.31 21.56 9.01
C VAL A 391 -11.72 22.96 8.86
N LYS A 392 -12.47 23.94 9.37
CA LYS A 392 -12.08 25.35 9.42
C LYS A 392 -12.22 25.95 10.82
N GLY A 393 -11.19 26.65 11.27
CA GLY A 393 -11.19 27.49 12.47
C GLY A 393 -11.54 28.96 12.20
N LEU A 394 -11.70 29.33 10.92
CA LEU A 394 -12.15 30.65 10.44
C LEU A 394 -13.44 30.51 9.61
N ASP A 395 -14.03 31.64 9.22
CA ASP A 395 -15.29 31.68 8.46
C ASP A 395 -15.23 30.89 7.14
N SER A 396 -14.07 30.89 6.48
CA SER A 396 -13.75 30.14 5.26
C SER A 396 -12.69 29.07 5.51
N GLY A 397 -12.81 27.93 4.83
CA GLY A 397 -11.75 26.92 4.75
C GLY A 397 -10.68 27.25 3.70
N THR A 398 -10.96 28.17 2.76
CA THR A 398 -10.02 28.59 1.71
C THR A 398 -9.68 30.08 1.73
N MET A 399 -8.59 30.43 1.04
CA MET A 399 -8.06 31.77 0.77
C MET A 399 -7.43 31.86 -0.64
#